data_AF-A0A0T6AZC5-F1
#
_entry.id   AF-A0A0T6AZC5-F1
#
_cell.length_a   1.000
_cell.length_b   1.000
_cell.length_c   1.000
_cell.angle_alpha   90.00
_cell.angle_beta   90.00
_cell.angle_gamma   90.00
#
_symmetry.space_group_name_H-M   'P 1'
#
loop_
_entity.id
_entity.type
_entity.pdbx_description
1 polymer ?
#
loop_
_entity_poly.entity_id
_entity_poly.type
_entity_poly.pdbx_seq_one_letter_code
_entity_poly.pdbx_strand_id
1 'polypeptide(L)'
;ETHRILGNTYGMCVLQDFEAMTPNLLARTIETVEGGGLVVILLKTLASLKQLYTMSMDVHQRFRTEAHQDVVCRFNERFLLSLASSKRCLVVDDQLSVLPISSHNLHVNPVERSELPSENETELNDLREQLRDTQPVGALVSCCKTLDQAKAVLKFIEAISEKTLRSTVSLTASRGRGKSAALGLSVAAAIAFGYSNIFVTSPSPENLNTFFEFVFKGFDALEYQEHIDYGLIQSTNPDFNKAIIRVNVFREHRQTIQYIHPADSNMLSQAELVVIDEAAAIPLPYVKGMLGPYLVFLASTINGYEGTGRSLSLKLLQQLRVQAVPVGANTNVVAKKDNAAATGRSLHEITLEESIRYKGGDDVEAWLTKLLCLDATSVAPLLSGCPPPDNCDLYYINRDTLFCYHRASEEFLQRLVALYVASHYKNTPNDLQMMSDAPAHHLFCLLGPINPNAKTLPEILVVIQVCLEGEISRNSVVESFSRGKRASGDLIPWTIGQQYQDPDFPRLCGARIVRIATHPDYQGMGYGAKALNLLKDYYEFKMTNLDEEQAIVSEEIENVTEEEVGLLEECIEPRKSLPPLLLKLHERPPEKLDYIGVSYGLTEPLLKFWFKSP
;
A
#
# COMPACT_ATOMS: atom_id res chain seq x y z
N GLU A 1 2.32 19.59 -1.28
CA GLU A 1 3.70 19.12 -1.57
C GLU A 1 4.23 18.14 -0.52
N THR A 2 3.41 17.20 -0.01
CA THR A 2 3.80 16.29 1.08
C THR A 2 4.82 15.22 0.69
N HIS A 3 5.26 15.19 -0.57
CA HIS A 3 6.36 14.33 -0.99
C HIS A 3 7.74 14.85 -0.55
N ARG A 4 7.88 16.15 -0.27
CA ARG A 4 9.14 16.76 0.16
C ARG A 4 9.52 16.48 1.60
N ILE A 5 8.55 16.11 2.43
CA ILE A 5 8.78 15.74 3.83
C ILE A 5 9.26 14.30 3.99
N LEU A 6 9.28 13.52 2.90
CA LEU A 6 9.74 12.13 2.93
C LEU A 6 11.25 12.11 3.19
N GLY A 7 11.66 11.39 4.23
CA GLY A 7 13.04 11.32 4.70
C GLY A 7 13.32 12.14 5.96
N ASN A 8 12.52 13.19 6.20
CA ASN A 8 12.63 14.00 7.42
C ASN A 8 11.76 13.42 8.55
N THR A 9 12.09 13.83 9.77
CA THR A 9 11.36 13.51 11.00
C THR A 9 11.08 14.82 11.75
N TYR A 10 9.89 14.95 12.32
CA TYR A 10 9.43 16.15 13.02
C TYR A 10 8.90 15.80 14.41
N GLY A 11 9.01 16.73 15.37
CA GLY A 11 8.45 16.57 16.72
C GLY A 11 6.94 16.83 16.80
N MET A 12 6.40 17.67 15.93
CA MET A 12 4.96 18.00 15.92
C MET A 12 4.45 18.16 14.49
N CYS A 13 3.27 17.63 14.22
CA CYS A 13 2.57 17.80 12.95
C CYS A 13 1.20 18.43 13.20
N VAL A 14 0.93 19.57 12.56
CA VAL A 14 -0.37 20.27 12.63
C VAL A 14 -1.05 20.18 11.27
N LEU A 15 -2.24 19.58 11.26
CA LEU A 15 -3.11 19.43 10.09
C LEU A 15 -4.27 20.42 10.24
N GLN A 16 -4.24 21.48 9.43
CA GLN A 16 -5.18 22.59 9.57
C GLN A 16 -6.54 22.34 8.90
N ASP A 17 -6.54 21.83 7.67
CA ASP A 17 -7.75 21.70 6.86
C ASP A 17 -8.18 20.24 6.77
N PHE A 18 -9.22 19.88 7.53
CA PHE A 18 -9.80 18.54 7.48
C PHE A 18 -10.41 18.20 6.10
N GLU A 19 -10.97 19.20 5.39
CA GLU A 19 -11.58 19.04 4.06
C GLU A 19 -10.59 18.54 3.00
N ALA A 20 -9.32 18.91 3.13
CA ALA A 20 -8.26 18.55 2.20
C ALA A 20 -7.53 17.25 2.59
N MET A 21 -7.92 16.62 3.70
CA MET A 21 -7.28 15.40 4.18
C MET A 21 -7.51 14.25 3.20
N THR A 22 -6.46 13.49 2.93
CA THR A 22 -6.59 12.23 2.19
C THR A 22 -5.92 11.14 3.00
N PRO A 23 -6.39 9.88 2.90
CA PRO A 23 -5.76 8.74 3.59
C PRO A 23 -4.24 8.68 3.37
N ASN A 24 -3.78 8.96 2.15
CA ASN A 24 -2.37 9.00 1.81
C ASN A 24 -1.61 10.17 2.48
N LEU A 25 -2.22 11.36 2.54
CA LEU A 25 -1.64 12.49 3.25
C LEU A 25 -1.52 12.19 4.75
N LEU A 26 -2.59 11.62 5.33
CA LEU A 26 -2.64 11.23 6.73
C LEU A 26 -1.54 10.23 7.07
N ALA A 27 -1.37 9.19 6.25
CA ALA A 27 -0.30 8.21 6.42
C ALA A 27 1.09 8.87 6.39
N ARG A 28 1.33 9.75 5.40
CA ARG A 28 2.62 10.43 5.24
C ARG A 28 2.98 11.32 6.41
N THR A 29 2.01 12.09 6.92
CA THR A 29 2.27 13.06 7.97
C THR A 29 2.47 12.38 9.32
N ILE A 30 1.64 11.39 9.64
CA ILE A 30 1.75 10.66 10.93
C ILE A 30 3.05 9.87 10.99
N GLU A 31 3.45 9.18 9.92
CA GLU A 31 4.71 8.42 9.90
C GLU A 31 5.96 9.30 10.08
N THR A 32 5.90 10.60 9.76
CA THR A 32 7.04 11.52 9.92
C THR A 32 7.22 12.05 11.33
N VAL A 33 6.31 11.75 12.25
CA VAL A 33 6.42 12.19 13.65
C VAL A 33 7.27 11.21 14.47
N GLU A 34 8.18 11.73 15.29
CA GLU A 34 8.98 10.92 16.21
C GLU A 34 8.22 10.53 17.48
N GLY A 35 8.70 9.50 18.17
CA GLY A 35 8.16 9.05 19.45
C GLY A 35 8.19 10.16 20.50
N GLY A 36 7.07 10.38 21.18
CA GLY A 36 6.89 11.50 22.10
C GLY A 36 6.44 12.80 21.42
N GLY A 37 6.31 12.80 20.10
CA GLY A 37 5.72 13.89 19.34
C GLY A 37 4.20 13.96 19.41
N LEU A 38 3.63 14.99 18.77
CA LEU A 38 2.19 15.25 18.75
C LEU A 38 1.67 15.44 17.33
N VAL A 39 0.57 14.77 17.01
CA VAL A 39 -0.22 15.01 15.78
C VAL A 39 -1.49 15.75 16.18
N VAL A 40 -1.64 16.99 15.70
CA VAL A 40 -2.82 17.83 15.97
C VAL A 40 -3.61 17.98 14.69
N ILE A 41 -4.89 17.61 14.73
CA ILE A 41 -5.84 17.84 13.65
C ILE A 41 -6.77 18.97 14.11
N LEU A 42 -6.72 20.09 13.42
CA LEU A 42 -7.63 21.20 13.66
C LEU A 42 -8.91 20.95 12.88
N LEU A 43 -10.03 21.06 13.60
CA LEU A 43 -11.35 21.07 13.00
C LEU A 43 -11.81 22.53 13.03
N LYS A 44 -12.39 22.99 11.92
CA LYS A 44 -13.05 24.31 11.91
C LYS A 44 -14.18 24.30 12.94
N THR A 45 -14.57 25.46 13.45
CA THR A 45 -15.63 25.60 14.46
C THR A 45 -16.90 24.89 14.01
N LEU A 46 -17.27 23.82 14.71
CA LEU A 46 -18.44 22.98 14.43
C LEU A 46 -19.41 23.14 15.59
N ALA A 47 -20.71 23.15 15.29
CA ALA A 47 -21.73 23.17 16.33
C ALA A 47 -22.03 21.76 16.88
N SER A 48 -21.79 20.72 16.07
CA SER A 48 -21.93 19.30 16.42
C SER A 48 -20.91 18.47 15.64
N LEU A 49 -20.45 17.37 16.23
CA LEU A 49 -19.53 16.45 15.56
C LEU A 49 -20.22 15.63 14.46
N LYS A 50 -21.55 15.51 14.46
CA LYS A 50 -22.30 14.94 13.32
C LYS A 50 -22.15 15.76 12.03
N GLN A 51 -21.89 17.07 12.13
CA GLN A 51 -21.61 17.91 10.95
C GLN A 51 -20.35 17.44 10.18
N LEU A 52 -19.42 16.76 10.86
CA LEU A 52 -18.27 16.15 10.20
C LEU A 52 -18.64 14.94 9.33
N TYR A 53 -19.75 14.25 9.62
CA TYR A 53 -20.22 13.14 8.79
C TYR A 53 -20.72 13.59 7.43
N THR A 54 -21.25 14.81 7.34
CA THR A 54 -21.80 15.37 6.11
C THR A 54 -20.83 16.31 5.39
N MET A 55 -19.66 16.56 6.00
CA MET A 55 -18.65 17.47 5.47
C MET A 55 -18.02 16.93 4.18
N SER A 56 -18.26 17.63 3.08
CA SER A 56 -17.66 17.30 1.79
C SER A 56 -16.18 17.67 1.77
N MET A 57 -15.34 16.74 1.32
CA MET A 57 -13.90 16.91 1.13
C MET A 57 -13.59 17.42 -0.28
N ASP A 58 -12.42 18.03 -0.47
CA ASP A 58 -11.97 18.52 -1.79
C ASP A 58 -11.90 17.39 -2.84
N VAL A 59 -11.58 16.16 -2.39
CA VAL A 59 -11.52 14.98 -3.25
C VAL A 59 -12.89 14.62 -3.81
N HIS A 60 -13.99 14.94 -3.11
CA HIS A 60 -15.34 14.61 -3.55
C HIS A 60 -15.71 15.33 -4.84
N GLN A 61 -15.12 16.50 -5.15
CA GLN A 61 -15.29 17.14 -6.46
C GLN A 61 -14.82 16.25 -7.61
N ARG A 62 -13.85 15.36 -7.39
CA ARG A 62 -13.35 14.41 -8.40
C ARG A 62 -14.21 13.17 -8.55
N PHE A 63 -15.04 12.86 -7.55
CA PHE A 63 -15.91 11.69 -7.54
C PHE A 63 -17.32 11.98 -8.07
N ARG A 64 -17.69 13.26 -8.17
CA ARG A 64 -18.96 13.69 -8.76
C ARG A 64 -18.90 13.54 -10.28
N THR A 65 -19.81 12.75 -10.82
CA THR A 65 -20.11 12.70 -12.25
C THR A 65 -21.36 13.52 -12.55
N GLU A 66 -21.68 13.75 -13.83
CA GLU A 66 -22.91 14.46 -14.19
C GLU A 66 -24.15 13.69 -13.72
N ALA A 67 -24.11 12.35 -13.82
CA ALA A 67 -25.17 11.44 -13.39
C ALA A 67 -25.25 11.25 -11.87
N HIS A 68 -24.11 11.27 -11.16
CA HIS A 68 -24.06 11.03 -9.71
C HIS A 68 -23.34 12.16 -8.97
N GLN A 69 -24.14 13.10 -8.43
CA GLN A 69 -23.65 14.27 -7.70
C GLN A 69 -23.64 14.08 -6.18
N ASP A 70 -24.50 13.20 -5.67
CA ASP A 70 -24.66 12.97 -4.24
C ASP A 70 -23.57 12.04 -3.70
N VAL A 71 -22.59 12.64 -3.01
CA VAL A 71 -21.48 11.92 -2.38
C VAL A 71 -21.82 11.71 -0.90
N VAL A 72 -21.74 10.45 -0.45
CA VAL A 72 -21.93 10.08 0.96
C VAL A 72 -20.56 9.89 1.60
N CYS A 73 -20.25 10.66 2.64
CA CYS A 73 -18.91 10.69 3.26
C CYS A 73 -18.70 9.54 4.27
N ARG A 74 -18.71 8.30 3.78
CA ARG A 74 -18.56 7.09 4.62
C ARG A 74 -17.18 7.00 5.29
N PHE A 75 -16.14 7.48 4.63
CA PHE A 75 -14.79 7.47 5.19
C PHE A 75 -14.69 8.36 6.45
N ASN A 76 -15.35 9.53 6.44
CA ASN A 76 -15.32 10.47 7.57
C ASN A 76 -16.02 9.89 8.80
N GLU A 77 -17.15 9.21 8.59
CA GLU A 77 -17.85 8.48 9.64
C GLU A 77 -16.96 7.39 10.26
N ARG A 78 -16.34 6.55 9.42
CA ARG A 78 -15.38 5.54 9.87
C ARG A 78 -14.18 6.15 10.60
N PHE A 79 -13.66 7.28 10.11
CA PHE A 79 -12.53 7.98 10.70
C PHE A 79 -12.83 8.42 12.13
N LEU A 80 -13.96 9.07 12.37
CA LEU A 80 -14.36 9.53 13.71
C LEU A 80 -14.63 8.39 14.67
N LEU A 81 -15.34 7.35 14.22
CA LEU A 81 -15.57 6.14 15.01
C LEU A 81 -14.24 5.46 15.37
N SER A 82 -13.28 5.48 14.46
CA SER A 82 -11.94 4.94 14.74
C SER A 82 -11.18 5.77 15.77
N LEU A 83 -11.31 7.10 15.76
CA LEU A 83 -10.69 7.99 16.76
C LEU A 83 -11.27 7.73 18.15
N ALA A 84 -12.59 7.53 18.26
CA ALA A 84 -13.25 7.18 19.52
C ALA A 84 -12.71 5.86 20.11
N SER A 85 -12.32 4.91 19.26
CA SER A 85 -11.73 3.64 19.71
C SER A 85 -10.23 3.71 20.04
N SER A 86 -9.56 4.82 19.70
CA SER A 86 -8.12 4.97 19.90
C SER A 86 -7.80 5.36 21.35
N LYS A 87 -6.86 4.63 21.97
CA LYS A 87 -6.45 4.84 23.38
C LYS A 87 -5.60 6.09 23.60
N ARG A 88 -5.01 6.63 22.53
CA ARG A 88 -4.07 7.77 22.58
C ARG A 88 -4.62 9.01 21.87
N CYS A 89 -5.91 9.03 21.58
CA CYS A 89 -6.59 10.17 20.97
C CYS A 89 -7.37 10.97 22.02
N LEU A 90 -7.25 12.29 21.99
CA LEU A 90 -8.00 13.20 22.83
C LEU A 90 -8.72 14.19 21.92
N VAL A 91 -10.04 14.31 22.06
CA VAL A 91 -10.81 15.32 21.34
C VAL A 91 -11.08 16.46 22.31
N VAL A 92 -10.72 17.67 21.89
CA VAL A 92 -10.67 18.84 22.76
C VAL A 92 -11.32 20.02 22.06
N ASP A 93 -12.06 20.82 22.81
CA ASP A 93 -12.65 22.07 22.36
C ASP A 93 -11.63 23.23 22.37
N ASP A 94 -12.02 24.40 21.85
CA ASP A 94 -11.22 25.63 21.78
C ASP A 94 -10.68 26.09 23.14
N GLN A 95 -11.38 25.75 24.22
CA GLN A 95 -10.99 26.07 25.61
C GLN A 95 -10.11 25.00 26.28
N LEU A 96 -9.63 24.03 25.51
CA LEU A 96 -8.89 22.87 26.00
C LEU A 96 -9.69 21.93 26.93
N SER A 97 -11.03 21.97 26.86
CA SER A 97 -11.90 21.03 27.57
C SER A 97 -12.05 19.72 26.79
N VAL A 98 -11.86 18.59 27.47
CA VAL A 98 -11.95 17.25 26.89
C VAL A 98 -13.40 16.87 26.62
N LEU A 99 -13.69 16.41 25.40
CA LEU A 99 -15.02 15.95 25.01
C LEU A 99 -15.31 14.50 25.48
N PRO A 100 -16.58 14.13 25.74
CA PRO A 100 -16.98 12.82 26.26
C PRO A 100 -16.61 11.63 25.35
N ILE A 101 -16.42 11.86 24.05
CA ILE A 101 -16.03 10.83 23.10
C ILE A 101 -14.67 10.21 23.47
N SER A 102 -13.80 11.00 24.09
CA SER A 102 -12.51 10.54 24.64
C SER A 102 -12.57 10.16 26.12
N SER A 103 -13.77 9.90 26.67
CA SER A 103 -13.94 9.58 28.10
C SER A 103 -13.14 8.36 28.57
N HIS A 104 -12.94 7.36 27.69
CA HIS A 104 -12.06 6.21 27.95
C HIS A 104 -10.61 6.61 28.26
N ASN A 105 -10.16 7.77 27.79
CA ASN A 105 -8.79 8.27 27.94
C ASN A 105 -8.66 9.31 29.07
N LEU A 106 -9.72 9.57 29.84
CA LEU A 106 -9.65 10.47 31.02
C LEU A 106 -8.83 9.87 32.17
N HIS A 107 -8.65 8.54 32.20
CA HIS A 107 -7.87 7.83 33.22
C HIS A 107 -6.46 7.47 32.74
N VAL A 108 -5.72 8.44 32.17
CA VAL A 108 -4.30 8.23 31.85
C VAL A 108 -3.48 8.44 33.12
N ASN A 109 -2.95 7.34 33.67
CA ASN A 109 -2.00 7.41 34.77
C ASN A 109 -0.61 7.79 34.23
N PRO A 110 0.08 8.78 34.83
CA PRO A 110 1.45 9.09 34.46
C PRO A 110 2.34 7.88 34.78
N VAL A 111 3.10 7.43 33.79
CA VAL A 111 4.09 6.35 33.98
C VAL A 111 5.35 6.99 34.56
N GLU A 112 5.86 6.46 35.68
CA GLU A 112 7.16 6.85 36.21
C GLU A 112 8.25 6.51 35.19
N ARG A 113 9.17 7.44 34.94
CA ARG A 113 10.28 7.23 33.98
C ARG A 113 11.19 6.13 34.54
N SER A 114 11.07 4.91 34.02
CA SER A 114 12.06 3.88 34.31
C SER A 114 13.33 4.21 33.54
N GLU A 115 14.45 4.43 34.24
CA GLU A 115 15.78 4.61 33.65
C GLU A 115 16.37 3.30 33.09
N LEU A 116 15.65 2.18 33.23
CA LEU A 116 16.09 0.88 32.72
C LEU A 116 16.00 0.87 31.19
N PRO A 117 17.12 0.64 30.48
CA PRO A 117 17.10 0.45 29.03
C PRO A 117 16.25 -0.77 28.68
N SER A 118 15.62 -0.73 27.52
CA SER A 118 14.88 -1.88 27.01
C SER A 118 15.82 -3.07 26.74
N GLU A 119 15.31 -4.30 26.79
CA GLU A 119 16.10 -5.52 26.51
C GLU A 119 16.84 -5.44 25.17
N ASN A 120 16.20 -4.87 24.14
CA ASN A 120 16.79 -4.65 22.82
C ASN A 120 17.97 -3.66 22.85
N GLU A 121 17.89 -2.60 23.65
CA GLU A 121 18.97 -1.61 23.78
C GLU A 121 20.16 -2.18 24.54
N THR A 122 19.92 -3.03 25.54
CA THR A 122 21.00 -3.75 26.22
C THR A 122 21.71 -4.70 25.28
N GLU A 123 20.98 -5.52 24.52
CA GLU A 123 21.57 -6.42 23.52
C GLU A 123 22.33 -5.67 22.42
N LEU A 124 21.84 -4.50 22.00
CA LEU A 124 22.53 -3.64 21.02
C LEU A 124 23.88 -3.15 21.57
N ASN A 125 23.90 -2.71 22.83
CA ASN A 125 25.12 -2.24 23.46
C ASN A 125 26.13 -3.38 23.64
N ASP A 126 25.67 -4.56 24.04
CA ASP A 126 26.51 -5.76 24.12
C ASP A 126 27.11 -6.10 22.75
N LEU A 127 26.31 -6.05 21.68
CA LEU A 127 26.77 -6.30 20.32
C LEU A 127 27.80 -5.25 19.86
N ARG A 128 27.60 -3.97 20.21
CA ARG A 128 28.55 -2.89 19.91
C ARG A 128 29.87 -3.08 20.64
N GLU A 129 29.84 -3.52 21.90
CA GLU A 129 31.05 -3.80 22.67
C GLU A 129 31.81 -5.00 22.10
N GLN A 130 31.12 -6.07 21.73
CA GLN A 130 31.72 -7.27 21.12
C GLN A 130 32.44 -6.98 19.80
N LEU A 131 31.88 -6.08 18.98
CA LEU A 131 32.36 -5.79 17.63
C LEU A 131 33.29 -4.58 17.54
N ARG A 132 33.59 -3.92 18.66
CA ARG A 132 34.36 -2.66 18.70
C ARG A 132 35.73 -2.77 18.03
N ASP A 133 36.40 -3.91 18.19
CA ASP A 133 37.77 -4.12 17.70
C ASP A 133 37.82 -4.63 16.24
N THR A 134 36.70 -5.13 15.71
CA THR A 134 36.60 -5.62 14.33
C THR A 134 36.28 -4.49 13.35
N GLN A 135 37.30 -3.77 12.88
CA GLN A 135 37.15 -2.81 11.78
C GLN A 135 37.01 -3.54 10.42
N PRO A 136 36.18 -3.08 9.47
CA PRO A 136 35.33 -1.87 9.47
C PRO A 136 33.95 -2.04 10.14
N VAL A 137 33.63 -3.24 10.62
CA VAL A 137 32.29 -3.63 11.10
C VAL A 137 31.88 -2.86 12.35
N GLY A 138 32.79 -2.73 13.32
CA GLY A 138 32.53 -2.05 14.60
C GLY A 138 32.13 -0.60 14.43
N ALA A 139 32.82 0.15 13.56
CA ALA A 139 32.50 1.53 13.26
C ALA A 139 31.09 1.68 12.67
N LEU A 140 30.72 0.83 11.71
CA LEU A 140 29.41 0.89 11.04
C LEU A 140 28.26 0.41 11.92
N VAL A 141 28.47 -0.62 12.74
CA VAL A 141 27.48 -1.10 13.71
C VAL A 141 27.24 -0.05 14.80
N SER A 142 28.26 0.73 15.18
CA SER A 142 28.09 1.84 16.13
C SER A 142 27.12 2.92 15.63
N CYS A 143 27.01 3.11 14.31
CA CYS A 143 26.07 4.05 13.69
C CYS A 143 24.62 3.55 13.66
N CYS A 144 24.38 2.25 13.86
CA CYS A 144 23.03 1.68 13.83
C CYS A 144 22.25 2.06 15.09
N LYS A 145 20.98 2.42 14.96
CA LYS A 145 20.13 2.80 16.11
C LYS A 145 19.42 1.62 16.74
N THR A 146 18.98 0.67 15.94
CA THR A 146 18.20 -0.49 16.36
C THR A 146 18.99 -1.78 16.21
N LEU A 147 18.62 -2.78 17.00
CA LEU A 147 19.27 -4.09 16.98
C LEU A 147 18.97 -4.85 15.68
N ASP A 148 17.74 -4.70 15.15
CA ASP A 148 17.37 -5.21 13.83
C ASP A 148 18.25 -4.62 12.71
N GLN A 149 18.52 -3.31 12.76
CA GLN A 149 19.39 -2.65 11.79
C GLN A 149 20.83 -3.17 11.88
N ALA A 150 21.35 -3.34 13.10
CA ALA A 150 22.69 -3.90 13.31
C ALA A 150 22.81 -5.34 12.76
N LYS A 151 21.84 -6.20 13.07
CA LYS A 151 21.77 -7.58 12.53
C LYS A 151 21.66 -7.60 11.00
N ALA A 152 20.92 -6.67 10.41
CA ALA A 152 20.80 -6.55 8.96
C ALA A 152 22.12 -6.14 8.30
N VAL A 153 22.79 -5.10 8.83
CA VAL A 153 24.10 -4.64 8.34
C VAL A 153 25.15 -5.73 8.46
N LEU A 154 25.16 -6.49 9.56
CA LEU A 154 26.05 -7.64 9.73
C LEU A 154 25.87 -8.70 8.65
N LYS A 155 24.62 -9.10 8.36
CA LYS A 155 24.34 -10.05 7.28
C LYS A 155 24.74 -9.53 5.90
N PHE A 156 24.56 -8.23 5.63
CA PHE A 156 25.06 -7.63 4.39
C PHE A 156 26.59 -7.71 4.30
N ILE A 157 27.29 -7.39 5.39
CA ILE A 157 28.75 -7.48 5.47
C ILE A 157 29.23 -8.92 5.30
N GLU A 158 28.57 -9.90 5.91
CA GLU A 158 28.88 -11.33 5.72
C GLU A 158 28.77 -11.73 4.24
N ALA A 159 27.69 -11.32 3.56
CA ALA A 159 27.51 -11.59 2.13
C ALA A 159 28.57 -10.89 1.26
N ILE A 160 29.00 -9.68 1.63
CA ILE A 160 30.09 -8.95 0.96
C ILE A 160 31.42 -9.69 1.14
N SER A 161 31.68 -10.20 2.36
CA SER A 161 32.90 -10.92 2.72
C SER A 161 32.99 -12.31 2.08
N GLU A 162 31.85 -12.96 1.81
CA GLU A 162 31.81 -14.27 1.15
C GLU A 162 32.34 -14.20 -0.30
N LYS A 163 32.31 -13.01 -0.93
CA LYS A 163 32.70 -12.76 -2.33
C LYS A 163 32.06 -13.72 -3.33
N THR A 164 30.88 -14.25 -3.01
CA THR A 164 30.10 -15.11 -3.88
C THR A 164 29.39 -14.25 -4.93
N LEU A 165 29.81 -14.37 -6.19
CA LEU A 165 29.27 -13.59 -7.31
C LEU A 165 27.78 -13.88 -7.62
N ARG A 166 27.14 -14.86 -6.96
CA ARG A 166 25.74 -15.22 -7.18
C ARG A 166 24.95 -15.28 -5.88
N SER A 167 25.13 -14.30 -5.01
CA SER A 167 24.31 -14.14 -3.81
C SER A 167 23.30 -13.00 -3.98
N THR A 168 22.12 -13.16 -3.39
CA THR A 168 21.11 -12.10 -3.27
C THR A 168 20.68 -11.95 -1.84
N VAL A 169 20.81 -10.74 -1.33
CA VAL A 169 20.28 -10.38 -0.02
C VAL A 169 19.03 -9.54 -0.24
N SER A 170 17.90 -10.03 0.24
CA SER A 170 16.62 -9.31 0.17
C SER A 170 16.25 -8.78 1.55
N LEU A 171 16.17 -7.45 1.64
CA LEU A 171 15.70 -6.71 2.81
C LEU A 171 14.25 -6.29 2.60
N THR A 172 13.36 -6.81 3.43
CA THR A 172 11.95 -6.41 3.48
C THR A 172 11.68 -5.63 4.75
N ALA A 173 11.04 -4.47 4.62
CA ALA A 173 10.76 -3.61 5.76
C ALA A 173 9.47 -2.84 5.56
N SER A 174 8.83 -2.45 6.64
CA SER A 174 7.81 -1.40 6.59
C SER A 174 8.48 -0.03 6.40
N ARG A 175 7.68 0.98 6.07
CA ARG A 175 8.21 2.35 5.97
C ARG A 175 8.67 2.84 7.35
N GLY A 176 9.69 3.71 7.38
CA GLY A 176 10.19 4.29 8.63
C GLY A 176 11.04 3.35 9.51
N ARG A 177 11.43 2.17 9.02
CA ARG A 177 12.29 1.19 9.74
C ARG A 177 13.79 1.30 9.44
N GLY A 178 14.23 2.33 8.70
CA GLY A 178 15.65 2.58 8.45
C GLY A 178 16.29 1.77 7.29
N LYS A 179 15.48 1.28 6.36
CA LYS A 179 15.90 0.50 5.17
C LYS A 179 17.02 1.17 4.36
N SER A 180 16.80 2.40 3.87
CA SER A 180 17.82 3.12 3.07
C SER A 180 19.08 3.46 3.88
N ALA A 181 18.94 3.62 5.20
CA ALA A 181 20.08 3.81 6.10
C ALA A 181 20.94 2.54 6.23
N ALA A 182 20.30 1.38 6.42
CA ALA A 182 20.99 0.10 6.46
C ALA A 182 21.72 -0.22 5.15
N LEU A 183 21.09 0.07 3.99
CA LEU A 183 21.72 -0.10 2.68
C LEU A 183 22.90 0.85 2.48
N GLY A 184 22.76 2.13 2.86
CA GLY A 184 23.84 3.12 2.74
C GLY A 184 25.08 2.72 3.55
N LEU A 185 24.88 2.31 4.81
CA LEU A 185 25.96 1.79 5.66
C LEU A 185 26.60 0.51 5.08
N SER A 186 25.80 -0.38 4.50
CA SER A 186 26.29 -1.61 3.87
C SER A 186 27.13 -1.33 2.63
N VAL A 187 26.80 -0.29 1.85
CA VAL A 187 27.60 0.13 0.69
C VAL A 187 28.90 0.81 1.10
N ALA A 188 28.89 1.60 2.17
CA ALA A 188 30.13 2.11 2.75
C ALA A 188 31.06 0.96 3.19
N ALA A 189 30.49 -0.11 3.78
CA ALA A 189 31.24 -1.33 4.08
C ALA A 189 31.81 -1.98 2.81
N ALA A 190 31.02 -2.12 1.75
CA ALA A 190 31.46 -2.74 0.49
C ALA A 190 32.68 -2.01 -0.10
N ILE A 191 32.73 -0.68 0.02
CA ILE A 191 33.90 0.11 -0.39
C ILE A 191 35.11 -0.22 0.47
N ALA A 192 34.95 -0.30 1.79
CA ALA A 192 36.04 -0.71 2.69
C ALA A 192 36.55 -2.15 2.43
N PHE A 193 35.69 -3.04 1.92
CA PHE A 193 36.08 -4.40 1.50
C PHE A 193 36.67 -4.49 0.08
N GLY A 194 36.81 -3.35 -0.63
CA GLY A 194 37.50 -3.26 -1.92
C GLY A 194 36.64 -3.46 -3.18
N TYR A 195 35.31 -3.31 -3.10
CA TYR A 195 34.45 -3.37 -4.29
C TYR A 195 34.68 -2.11 -5.15
N SER A 196 34.89 -2.28 -6.46
CA SER A 196 35.25 -1.19 -7.38
C SER A 196 34.03 -0.53 -8.00
N ASN A 197 33.11 -1.32 -8.55
CA ASN A 197 31.96 -0.81 -9.32
C ASN A 197 30.66 -1.18 -8.62
N ILE A 198 30.10 -0.20 -7.90
CA ILE A 198 28.83 -0.34 -7.19
C ILE A 198 27.77 0.47 -7.94
N PHE A 199 26.69 -0.19 -8.35
CA PHE A 199 25.56 0.47 -8.99
C PHE A 199 24.36 0.51 -8.06
N VAL A 200 23.69 1.66 -8.03
CA VAL A 200 22.50 1.88 -7.23
C VAL A 200 21.34 2.22 -8.15
N THR A 201 20.19 1.60 -7.92
CA THR A 201 18.98 1.77 -8.70
C THR A 201 17.82 2.12 -7.78
N SER A 202 17.00 3.07 -8.23
CA SER A 202 15.73 3.47 -7.63
C SER A 202 14.79 3.97 -8.74
N PRO A 203 13.46 3.98 -8.52
CA PRO A 203 12.51 4.50 -9.50
C PRO A 203 12.69 5.99 -9.80
N SER A 204 13.18 6.76 -8.82
CA SER A 204 13.56 8.16 -8.96
C SER A 204 14.83 8.46 -8.17
N PRO A 205 15.72 9.34 -8.65
CA PRO A 205 16.98 9.64 -7.98
C PRO A 205 16.80 10.40 -6.65
N GLU A 206 15.70 11.12 -6.47
CA GLU A 206 15.40 11.84 -5.22
C GLU A 206 15.29 10.92 -4.00
N ASN A 207 14.79 9.69 -4.20
CA ASN A 207 14.67 8.70 -3.13
C ASN A 207 16.03 8.27 -2.56
N LEU A 208 17.12 8.49 -3.31
CA LEU A 208 18.47 8.10 -2.89
C LEU A 208 19.19 9.16 -2.07
N ASN A 209 18.60 10.33 -1.84
CA ASN A 209 19.23 11.38 -1.02
C ASN A 209 19.55 10.86 0.39
N THR A 210 18.61 10.17 1.03
CA THR A 210 18.82 9.56 2.34
C THR A 210 19.85 8.43 2.27
N PHE A 211 19.79 7.59 1.23
CA PHE A 211 20.78 6.53 1.01
C PHE A 211 22.21 7.10 0.96
N PHE A 212 22.46 8.14 0.15
CA PHE A 212 23.78 8.77 0.05
C PHE A 212 24.19 9.47 1.35
N GLU A 213 23.28 10.11 2.08
CA GLU A 213 23.57 10.67 3.40
C GLU A 213 24.14 9.61 4.37
N PHE A 214 23.58 8.39 4.35
CA PHE A 214 24.08 7.30 5.18
C PHE A 214 25.35 6.64 4.64
N VAL A 215 25.61 6.69 3.33
CA VAL A 215 26.93 6.35 2.78
C VAL A 215 27.99 7.30 3.34
N PHE A 216 27.72 8.61 3.36
CA PHE A 216 28.65 9.59 3.92
C PHE A 216 28.84 9.46 5.42
N LYS A 217 27.77 9.19 6.19
CA LYS A 217 27.93 8.85 7.63
C LYS A 217 28.79 7.60 7.84
N GLY A 218 28.69 6.61 6.96
CA GLY A 218 29.56 5.44 6.97
C GLY A 218 31.02 5.79 6.64
N PHE A 219 31.25 6.68 5.67
CA PHE A 219 32.57 7.22 5.35
C PHE A 219 33.19 8.01 6.51
N ASP A 220 32.41 8.86 7.18
CA ASP A 220 32.86 9.61 8.36
C ASP A 220 33.28 8.65 9.48
N ALA A 221 32.50 7.59 9.71
CA ALA A 221 32.83 6.56 10.70
C ALA A 221 34.09 5.75 10.35
N LEU A 222 34.42 5.65 9.06
CA LEU A 222 35.62 4.98 8.52
C LEU A 222 36.77 5.98 8.24
N GLU A 223 36.63 7.22 8.70
CA GLU A 223 37.61 8.31 8.58
C GLU A 223 37.99 8.67 7.13
N TYR A 224 37.05 8.56 6.19
CA TYR A 224 37.22 9.05 4.81
C TYR A 224 36.91 10.55 4.75
N GLN A 225 37.77 11.33 4.09
CA GLN A 225 37.63 12.78 3.98
C GLN A 225 37.06 13.21 2.62
N GLU A 226 36.09 14.13 2.65
CA GLU A 226 35.54 14.74 1.43
C GLU A 226 36.62 15.54 0.68
N HIS A 227 36.60 15.48 -0.65
CA HIS A 227 37.55 16.10 -1.58
C HIS A 227 38.99 15.57 -1.57
N ILE A 228 39.36 14.78 -0.56
CA ILE A 228 40.65 14.09 -0.51
C ILE A 228 40.46 12.64 -0.94
N ASP A 229 39.62 11.90 -0.20
CA ASP A 229 39.40 10.48 -0.45
C ASP A 229 38.24 10.23 -1.40
N TYR A 230 37.26 11.13 -1.48
CA TYR A 230 36.13 10.99 -2.39
C TYR A 230 35.62 12.32 -2.97
N GLY A 231 35.01 12.25 -4.15
CA GLY A 231 34.42 13.38 -4.87
C GLY A 231 33.00 13.10 -5.36
N LEU A 232 32.16 14.13 -5.31
CA LEU A 232 30.72 14.07 -5.61
C LEU A 232 30.42 14.66 -7.00
N ILE A 233 29.53 14.01 -7.75
CA ILE A 233 29.00 14.51 -9.02
C ILE A 233 27.47 14.57 -8.91
N GLN A 234 26.94 15.79 -8.98
CA GLN A 234 25.51 16.07 -8.97
C GLN A 234 24.93 16.13 -10.38
N SER A 235 23.63 15.85 -10.49
CA SER A 235 22.87 15.99 -11.73
C SER A 235 22.82 17.44 -12.22
N THR A 236 22.99 17.61 -13.53
CA THR A 236 22.76 18.88 -14.22
C THR A 236 21.29 19.06 -14.63
N ASN A 237 20.47 18.01 -14.59
CA ASN A 237 19.07 18.05 -15.02
C ASN A 237 18.17 18.69 -13.93
N PRO A 238 17.40 19.75 -14.22
CA PRO A 238 16.50 20.39 -13.26
C PRO A 238 15.46 19.43 -12.68
N ASP A 239 14.97 18.45 -13.45
CA ASP A 239 13.98 17.47 -13.01
C ASP A 239 14.47 16.56 -11.87
N PHE A 240 15.79 16.46 -11.69
CA PHE A 240 16.41 15.64 -10.65
C PHE A 240 16.89 16.46 -9.45
N ASN A 241 16.54 17.75 -9.38
CA ASN A 241 16.71 18.60 -8.21
C ASN A 241 18.12 18.52 -7.55
N LYS A 242 19.17 18.50 -8.39
CA LYS A 242 20.59 18.34 -7.99
C LYS A 242 20.92 17.04 -7.23
N ALA A 243 20.17 15.97 -7.48
CA ALA A 243 20.46 14.65 -6.91
C ALA A 243 21.88 14.17 -7.26
N ILE A 244 22.49 13.44 -6.34
CA ILE A 244 23.82 12.86 -6.49
C ILE A 244 23.72 11.68 -7.48
N ILE A 245 24.44 11.76 -8.59
CA ILE A 245 24.45 10.68 -9.60
C ILE A 245 25.63 9.75 -9.37
N ARG A 246 26.78 10.29 -8.98
CA ARG A 246 28.01 9.50 -8.88
C ARG A 246 28.92 10.00 -7.77
N VAL A 247 29.51 9.05 -7.05
CA VAL A 247 30.55 9.26 -6.04
C VAL A 247 31.79 8.49 -6.50
N ASN A 248 32.92 9.19 -6.62
CA ASN A 248 34.21 8.57 -6.92
C ASN A 248 35.05 8.54 -5.66
N VAL A 249 35.61 7.39 -5.30
CA VAL A 249 36.51 7.20 -4.16
C VAL A 249 37.91 6.84 -4.67
N PHE A 250 38.95 7.39 -4.06
CA PHE A 250 40.33 7.38 -4.53
C PHE A 250 41.36 6.85 -3.52
N ARG A 251 40.94 6.45 -2.31
CA ARG A 251 41.84 6.16 -1.17
C ARG A 251 42.86 5.05 -1.46
N GLU A 252 42.41 3.85 -1.83
CA GLU A 252 43.29 2.72 -2.17
C GLU A 252 43.37 2.49 -3.68
N HIS A 253 42.21 2.32 -4.31
CA HIS A 253 42.05 2.22 -5.74
C HIS A 253 40.82 3.02 -6.17
N ARG A 254 40.64 3.20 -7.48
CA ARG A 254 39.45 3.89 -8.00
C ARG A 254 38.23 3.02 -7.76
N GLN A 255 37.31 3.53 -6.94
CA GLN A 255 36.01 2.94 -6.69
C GLN A 255 34.92 3.95 -7.06
N THR A 256 33.76 3.45 -7.49
CA THR A 256 32.68 4.30 -7.96
C THR A 256 31.34 3.76 -7.48
N ILE A 257 30.53 4.65 -6.91
CA ILE A 257 29.10 4.43 -6.68
C ILE A 257 28.38 5.24 -7.75
N GLN A 258 27.57 4.59 -8.57
CA GLN A 258 26.83 5.27 -9.63
C GLN A 258 25.34 4.91 -9.62
N TYR A 259 24.50 5.93 -9.72
CA TYR A 259 23.09 5.77 -10.00
C TYR A 259 22.86 5.37 -11.45
N ILE A 260 22.01 4.38 -11.66
CA ILE A 260 21.50 4.01 -12.98
C ILE A 260 19.97 3.95 -12.96
N HIS A 261 19.38 4.29 -14.09
CA HIS A 261 17.94 4.15 -14.26
C HIS A 261 17.57 2.67 -14.46
N PRO A 262 16.45 2.16 -13.89
CA PRO A 262 16.04 0.76 -14.01
C PRO A 262 15.93 0.21 -15.44
N ALA A 263 15.71 1.09 -16.42
CA ALA A 263 15.61 0.72 -17.83
C ALA A 263 16.96 0.35 -18.47
N ASP A 264 18.07 0.83 -17.92
CA ASP A 264 19.41 0.71 -18.51
C ASP A 264 20.20 -0.47 -17.93
N SER A 265 19.61 -1.67 -17.97
CA SER A 265 20.22 -2.89 -17.40
C SER A 265 21.53 -3.30 -18.09
N ASN A 266 21.79 -2.82 -19.31
CA ASN A 266 22.99 -3.19 -20.07
C ASN A 266 24.29 -2.67 -19.45
N MET A 267 24.23 -1.55 -18.72
CA MET A 267 25.40 -0.97 -18.05
C MET A 267 25.85 -1.79 -16.83
N LEU A 268 25.00 -2.71 -16.35
CA LEU A 268 25.27 -3.54 -15.18
C LEU A 268 26.23 -4.70 -15.45
N SER A 269 26.63 -4.96 -16.70
CA SER A 269 27.52 -6.08 -17.01
C SER A 269 28.90 -5.96 -16.35
N GLN A 270 29.32 -4.74 -15.98
CA GLN A 270 30.59 -4.45 -15.29
C GLN A 270 30.42 -4.26 -13.78
N ALA A 271 29.22 -4.50 -13.25
CA ALA A 271 28.92 -4.35 -11.83
C ALA A 271 29.49 -5.51 -11.01
N GLU A 272 30.05 -5.18 -9.84
CA GLU A 272 30.40 -6.19 -8.82
C GLU A 272 29.29 -6.29 -7.75
N LEU A 273 28.65 -5.16 -7.44
CA LEU A 273 27.54 -5.04 -6.51
C LEU A 273 26.44 -4.15 -7.13
N VAL A 274 25.21 -4.63 -7.09
CA VAL A 274 24.02 -3.85 -7.48
C VAL A 274 23.07 -3.73 -6.30
N VAL A 275 22.72 -2.50 -5.95
CA VAL A 275 21.74 -2.18 -4.91
C VAL A 275 20.49 -1.66 -5.57
N ILE A 276 19.36 -2.34 -5.33
CA ILE A 276 18.05 -1.94 -5.85
C ILE A 276 17.19 -1.52 -4.66
N ASP A 277 17.05 -0.20 -4.49
CA ASP A 277 16.11 0.36 -3.53
C ASP A 277 14.72 0.51 -4.16
N GLU A 278 13.69 0.29 -3.34
CA GLU A 278 12.30 0.16 -3.73
C GLU A 278 12.06 -0.75 -4.95
N ALA A 279 12.62 -1.96 -4.90
CA ALA A 279 12.47 -2.95 -5.96
C ALA A 279 11.00 -3.29 -6.26
N ALA A 280 10.11 -3.14 -5.28
CA ALA A 280 8.69 -3.40 -5.46
C ALA A 280 7.97 -2.36 -6.35
N ALA A 281 8.49 -1.13 -6.43
CA ALA A 281 7.97 -0.09 -7.31
C ALA A 281 8.47 -0.24 -8.76
N ILE A 282 9.43 -1.12 -9.01
CA ILE A 282 10.00 -1.39 -10.34
C ILE A 282 9.28 -2.61 -10.94
N PRO A 283 8.88 -2.58 -12.23
CA PRO A 283 8.25 -3.73 -12.87
C PRO A 283 9.15 -4.97 -12.88
N LEU A 284 8.59 -6.17 -12.65
CA LEU A 284 9.38 -7.42 -12.59
C LEU A 284 10.32 -7.64 -13.77
N PRO A 285 9.96 -7.36 -15.04
CA PRO A 285 10.87 -7.60 -16.16
C PRO A 285 12.18 -6.84 -16.02
N TYR A 286 12.14 -5.59 -15.55
CA TYR A 286 13.33 -4.79 -15.31
C TYR A 286 14.15 -5.34 -14.13
N VAL A 287 13.50 -5.66 -13.01
CA VAL A 287 14.18 -6.27 -11.84
C VAL A 287 14.88 -7.57 -12.24
N LYS A 288 14.24 -8.41 -13.06
CA LYS A 288 14.85 -9.64 -13.60
C LYS A 288 16.02 -9.36 -14.53
N GLY A 289 15.93 -8.35 -15.38
CA GLY A 289 17.04 -7.91 -16.22
C GLY A 289 18.26 -7.44 -15.42
N MET A 290 18.03 -6.91 -14.21
CA MET A 290 19.07 -6.45 -13.29
C MET A 290 19.65 -7.55 -12.39
N LEU A 291 19.10 -8.78 -12.41
CA LEU A 291 19.63 -9.92 -11.66
C LEU A 291 20.69 -10.65 -12.49
N GLY A 292 21.92 -10.13 -12.48
CA GLY A 292 23.08 -10.70 -13.19
C GLY A 292 23.99 -11.58 -12.33
N PRO A 293 25.14 -12.02 -12.86
CA PRO A 293 26.14 -12.84 -12.16
C PRO A 293 27.03 -12.00 -11.22
N TYR A 294 26.41 -11.19 -10.37
CA TYR A 294 27.04 -10.36 -9.34
C TYR A 294 26.19 -10.37 -8.05
N LEU A 295 26.76 -9.81 -6.98
CA LEU A 295 26.08 -9.63 -5.70
C LEU A 295 24.95 -8.61 -5.86
N VAL A 296 23.75 -8.96 -5.41
CA VAL A 296 22.58 -8.06 -5.50
C VAL A 296 21.95 -7.85 -4.15
N PHE A 297 21.78 -6.60 -3.77
CA PHE A 297 20.96 -6.19 -2.63
C PHE A 297 19.61 -5.70 -3.13
N LEU A 298 18.56 -6.41 -2.73
CA LEU A 298 17.18 -6.04 -3.01
C LEU A 298 16.59 -5.44 -1.75
N ALA A 299 15.90 -4.33 -1.90
CA ALA A 299 15.24 -3.71 -0.78
C ALA A 299 13.80 -3.31 -1.17
N SER A 300 12.81 -3.81 -0.43
CA SER A 300 11.39 -3.61 -0.75
C SER A 300 10.56 -3.17 0.47
N THR A 301 9.66 -2.19 0.28
CA THR A 301 8.63 -1.85 1.28
C THR A 301 7.40 -2.74 1.15
N ILE A 302 6.96 -3.35 2.24
CA ILE A 302 5.80 -4.27 2.26
C ILE A 302 4.51 -3.66 2.82
N ASN A 303 4.60 -2.89 3.92
CA ASN A 303 3.43 -2.33 4.64
C ASN A 303 3.56 -0.79 4.72
N GLY A 304 2.96 -0.09 3.76
CA GLY A 304 2.96 1.37 3.75
C GLY A 304 2.05 1.95 2.68
N TYR A 305 1.81 3.26 2.73
CA TYR A 305 0.91 3.96 1.79
C TYR A 305 1.40 3.99 0.33
N GLU A 306 2.70 3.78 0.12
CA GLU A 306 3.33 3.59 -1.21
C GLU A 306 3.59 2.12 -1.53
N GLY A 307 3.16 1.21 -0.63
CA GLY A 307 3.42 -0.21 -0.65
C GLY A 307 2.72 -0.92 -1.81
N THR A 308 3.34 -0.86 -2.97
CA THR A 308 3.29 -1.95 -3.95
C THR A 308 4.03 -3.13 -3.33
N GLY A 309 3.41 -4.29 -3.14
CA GLY A 309 4.20 -5.53 -3.15
C GLY A 309 4.49 -6.25 -1.83
N ARG A 310 3.45 -6.79 -1.21
CA ARG A 310 3.58 -8.11 -0.56
C ARG A 310 3.48 -9.26 -1.56
N SER A 311 2.54 -9.23 -2.50
CA SER A 311 2.43 -10.30 -3.51
C SER A 311 3.57 -10.29 -4.52
N LEU A 312 4.13 -9.12 -4.82
CA LEU A 312 5.28 -8.97 -5.70
C LEU A 312 6.56 -9.45 -5.02
N SER A 313 6.81 -9.02 -3.79
CA SER A 313 7.94 -9.52 -3.00
C SER A 313 7.80 -11.03 -2.81
N LEU A 314 6.61 -11.55 -2.48
CA LEU A 314 6.37 -12.99 -2.41
C LEU A 314 6.57 -13.69 -3.76
N LYS A 315 6.06 -13.17 -4.88
CA LYS A 315 6.24 -13.78 -6.22
C LYS A 315 7.71 -13.76 -6.65
N LEU A 316 8.41 -12.65 -6.42
CA LEU A 316 9.83 -12.51 -6.73
C LEU A 316 10.67 -13.42 -5.84
N LEU A 317 10.45 -13.38 -4.52
CA LEU A 317 11.12 -14.25 -3.55
C LEU A 317 10.82 -15.72 -3.82
N GLN A 318 9.58 -16.08 -4.13
CA GLN A 318 9.23 -17.46 -4.49
C GLN A 318 9.95 -17.90 -5.77
N GLN A 319 10.02 -17.04 -6.80
CA GLN A 319 10.80 -17.33 -8.00
C GLN A 319 12.29 -17.45 -7.71
N LEU A 320 12.85 -16.58 -6.88
CA LEU A 320 14.25 -16.63 -6.45
C LEU A 320 14.52 -17.87 -5.59
N ARG A 321 13.63 -18.25 -4.69
CA ARG A 321 13.70 -19.48 -3.88
C ARG A 321 13.73 -20.71 -4.77
N VAL A 322 12.86 -20.78 -5.79
CA VAL A 322 12.85 -21.88 -6.77
C VAL A 322 14.16 -21.94 -7.56
N GLN A 323 14.73 -20.80 -7.91
CA GLN A 323 16.04 -20.72 -8.59
C GLN A 323 17.24 -21.02 -7.67
N ALA A 324 17.06 -20.81 -6.36
CA ALA A 324 18.06 -21.03 -5.33
C ALA A 324 18.16 -22.50 -4.88
N VAL A 325 17.17 -23.35 -5.17
CA VAL A 325 17.25 -24.77 -4.84
C VAL A 325 18.38 -25.43 -5.66
N PRO A 326 19.40 -26.02 -5.01
CA PRO A 326 20.48 -26.69 -5.71
C PRO A 326 19.96 -27.93 -6.44
N VAL A 327 20.50 -28.17 -7.64
CA VAL A 327 20.23 -29.38 -8.44
C VAL A 327 20.69 -30.61 -7.65
N GLY A 328 19.77 -31.30 -6.96
CA GLY A 328 20.08 -32.51 -6.20
C GLY A 328 19.27 -32.75 -4.92
N ALA A 329 18.51 -31.77 -4.43
CA ALA A 329 17.62 -31.99 -3.29
C ALA A 329 16.26 -32.57 -3.75
N ASN A 330 16.05 -33.88 -3.52
CA ASN A 330 14.78 -34.55 -3.74
C ASN A 330 13.68 -33.97 -2.85
N THR A 331 12.89 -33.04 -3.37
CA THR A 331 11.57 -32.72 -2.82
C THR A 331 10.53 -32.80 -3.93
N ASN A 332 9.49 -33.60 -3.72
CA ASN A 332 8.36 -33.87 -4.61
C ASN A 332 7.48 -32.64 -4.87
N VAL A 333 8.04 -31.57 -5.43
CA VAL A 333 7.28 -30.44 -5.95
C VAL A 333 7.32 -30.52 -7.46
N VAL A 334 6.16 -30.77 -8.05
CA VAL A 334 5.94 -30.96 -9.48
C VAL A 334 6.42 -29.73 -10.25
N ALA A 335 7.67 -29.77 -10.72
CA ALA A 335 8.23 -28.77 -11.60
C ALA A 335 7.55 -28.87 -12.97
N LYS A 336 6.65 -27.94 -13.28
CA LYS A 336 6.25 -27.66 -14.67
C LYS A 336 7.52 -27.32 -15.45
N LYS A 337 7.71 -28.00 -16.59
CA LYS A 337 8.77 -27.78 -17.57
C LYS A 337 8.68 -26.36 -18.16
N ASP A 338 9.23 -25.37 -17.47
CA ASP A 338 9.65 -24.12 -18.09
C ASP A 338 11.16 -23.99 -17.89
N ASN A 339 11.87 -23.74 -18.99
CA ASN A 339 13.33 -23.74 -19.14
C ASN A 339 14.02 -22.61 -18.36
N ALA A 340 13.97 -22.62 -17.03
CA ALA A 340 14.85 -21.81 -16.19
C ALA A 340 15.94 -22.74 -15.63
N ALA A 341 17.14 -22.69 -16.22
CA ALA A 341 18.31 -23.38 -15.70
C ALA A 341 18.45 -23.05 -14.20
N ALA A 342 18.53 -24.08 -13.35
CA ALA A 342 18.81 -23.89 -11.93
C ALA A 342 20.19 -23.23 -11.77
N THR A 343 20.21 -21.96 -11.35
CA THR A 343 21.42 -21.12 -11.38
C THR A 343 22.26 -21.20 -10.10
N GLY A 344 21.80 -21.92 -9.07
CA GLY A 344 22.54 -22.13 -7.81
C GLY A 344 22.78 -20.84 -7.02
N ARG A 345 21.89 -19.84 -7.17
CA ARG A 345 21.99 -18.52 -6.55
C ARG A 345 21.58 -18.61 -5.07
N SER A 346 22.39 -18.17 -4.11
CA SER A 346 21.98 -18.13 -2.71
C SER A 346 21.05 -16.95 -2.45
N LEU A 347 20.01 -17.16 -1.64
CA LEU A 347 19.06 -16.13 -1.24
C LEU A 347 19.08 -16.00 0.28
N HIS A 348 19.40 -14.81 0.78
CA HIS A 348 19.32 -14.45 2.19
C HIS A 348 18.19 -13.44 2.38
N GLU A 349 17.20 -13.80 3.19
CA GLU A 349 16.06 -12.93 3.49
C GLU A 349 16.23 -12.30 4.88
N ILE A 350 15.99 -11.00 4.95
CA ILE A 350 16.10 -10.20 6.18
C ILE A 350 14.86 -9.31 6.27
N THR A 351 14.22 -9.31 7.44
CA THR A 351 13.09 -8.43 7.76
C THR A 351 13.51 -7.38 8.79
N LEU A 352 13.09 -6.13 8.61
CA LEU A 352 13.20 -5.08 9.63
C LEU A 352 11.81 -4.78 10.19
N GLU A 353 11.63 -5.01 11.48
CA GLU A 353 10.36 -4.77 12.18
C GLU A 353 10.46 -3.56 13.10
N GLU A 354 11.60 -3.33 13.75
CA GLU A 354 11.77 -2.21 14.69
C GLU A 354 11.85 -0.84 13.99
N SER A 355 11.07 0.14 14.48
CA SER A 355 11.05 1.51 13.95
C SER A 355 12.19 2.34 14.50
N ILE A 356 12.74 3.22 13.67
CA ILE A 356 13.79 4.16 14.09
C ILE A 356 13.24 5.49 14.60
N ARG A 357 11.94 5.78 14.39
CA ARG A 357 11.29 7.06 14.71
C ARG A 357 10.55 7.02 16.05
N TYR A 358 9.86 5.93 16.31
CA TYR A 358 9.02 5.72 17.50
C TYR A 358 9.24 4.30 18.04
N LYS A 359 8.72 4.04 19.23
CA LYS A 359 8.87 2.74 19.91
C LYS A 359 8.05 1.66 19.20
N GLY A 360 8.53 0.42 19.23
CA GLY A 360 7.76 -0.74 18.75
C GLY A 360 6.42 -0.87 19.49
N GLY A 361 5.34 -1.09 18.73
CA GLY A 361 3.99 -1.23 19.28
C GLY A 361 3.30 0.10 19.63
N ASP A 362 3.58 1.18 18.89
CA ASP A 362 2.88 2.45 19.06
C ASP A 362 1.37 2.30 18.77
N ASP A 363 0.53 2.74 19.71
CA ASP A 363 -0.93 2.67 19.61
C ASP A 363 -1.45 3.50 18.41
N VAL A 364 -0.82 4.64 18.10
CA VAL A 364 -1.23 5.52 16.99
C VAL A 364 -0.87 4.89 15.66
N GLU A 365 0.29 4.25 15.54
CA GLU A 365 0.67 3.48 14.36
C GLU A 365 -0.29 2.30 14.15
N ALA A 366 -0.59 1.54 15.20
CA ALA A 366 -1.50 0.41 15.12
C ALA A 366 -2.91 0.85 14.71
N TRP A 367 -3.39 1.97 15.26
CA TRP A 367 -4.66 2.58 14.86
C TRP A 367 -4.65 2.99 13.38
N LEU A 368 -3.60 3.67 12.91
CA LEU A 368 -3.47 4.12 11.53
C LEU A 368 -3.44 2.93 10.56
N THR A 369 -2.64 1.92 10.88
CA THR A 369 -2.47 0.70 10.09
C THR A 369 -3.79 -0.05 9.95
N LYS A 370 -4.57 -0.12 11.05
CA LYS A 370 -5.91 -0.69 11.05
C LYS A 370 -6.90 0.16 10.25
N LEU A 371 -6.96 1.47 10.47
CA LEU A 371 -7.85 2.38 9.76
C LEU A 371 -7.64 2.31 8.24
N LEU A 372 -6.38 2.30 7.80
CA LEU A 372 -6.01 2.25 6.38
C LEU A 372 -5.95 0.83 5.80
N CYS A 373 -6.22 -0.19 6.62
CA CYS A 373 -6.18 -1.60 6.24
C CYS A 373 -4.85 -2.01 5.58
N LEU A 374 -3.72 -1.49 6.11
CA LEU A 374 -2.38 -1.78 5.58
C LEU A 374 -1.89 -3.18 6.00
N ASP A 375 -2.51 -3.77 7.02
CA ASP A 375 -2.22 -5.12 7.50
C ASP A 375 -2.77 -6.19 6.54
N ALA A 376 -2.03 -6.43 5.46
CA ALA A 376 -2.36 -7.48 4.48
C ALA A 376 -1.99 -8.91 4.96
N THR A 377 -1.93 -9.16 6.27
CA THR A 377 -1.54 -10.44 6.89
C THR A 377 -2.64 -11.52 6.79
N SER A 378 -3.81 -11.17 6.27
CA SER A 378 -5.07 -11.94 6.37
C SER A 378 -5.40 -12.82 5.15
N VAL A 379 -4.43 -13.15 4.31
CA VAL A 379 -4.60 -14.15 3.25
C VAL A 379 -4.14 -15.51 3.80
N ALA A 380 -4.84 -16.01 4.82
CA ALA A 380 -4.55 -17.32 5.39
C ALA A 380 -4.94 -18.40 4.36
N PRO A 381 -4.04 -19.29 3.94
CA PRO A 381 -4.38 -20.31 2.96
C PRO A 381 -5.40 -21.28 3.56
N LEU A 382 -6.42 -21.62 2.76
CA LEU A 382 -7.36 -22.69 3.03
C LEU A 382 -6.63 -24.01 3.38
N LEU A 383 -6.69 -24.41 4.65
CA LEU A 383 -6.32 -25.76 5.12
C LEU A 383 -7.35 -26.82 4.67
N SER A 384 -8.57 -26.39 4.31
CA SER A 384 -9.65 -27.22 3.78
C SER A 384 -9.75 -26.97 2.28
N GLY A 385 -9.64 -27.99 1.43
CA GLY A 385 -9.54 -27.84 -0.03
C GLY A 385 -10.53 -26.86 -0.66
N CYS A 386 -10.10 -26.24 -1.77
CA CYS A 386 -10.86 -25.22 -2.49
C CYS A 386 -12.16 -25.80 -3.09
N PRO A 387 -13.33 -25.12 -2.93
CA PRO A 387 -14.58 -25.56 -3.52
C PRO A 387 -14.55 -25.40 -5.04
N PRO A 388 -15.23 -26.26 -5.82
CA PRO A 388 -15.32 -26.07 -7.27
C PRO A 388 -16.00 -24.71 -7.58
N PRO A 389 -15.58 -24.01 -8.66
CA PRO A 389 -16.08 -22.68 -8.99
C PRO A 389 -17.59 -22.66 -9.27
N ASP A 390 -18.20 -23.80 -9.60
CA ASP A 390 -19.64 -23.89 -9.85
C ASP A 390 -20.50 -23.74 -8.59
N ASN A 391 -19.94 -24.06 -7.41
CA ASN A 391 -20.63 -23.95 -6.13
C ASN A 391 -20.41 -22.59 -5.45
N CYS A 392 -19.78 -21.65 -6.14
CA CYS A 392 -19.48 -20.33 -5.62
C CYS A 392 -20.47 -19.30 -6.18
N ASP A 393 -21.05 -18.52 -5.29
CA ASP A 393 -22.03 -17.49 -5.63
C ASP A 393 -21.44 -16.09 -5.46
N LEU A 394 -21.91 -15.17 -6.29
CA LEU A 394 -21.54 -13.76 -6.25
C LEU A 394 -22.54 -13.01 -5.37
N TYR A 395 -22.04 -12.17 -4.47
CA TYR A 395 -22.82 -11.35 -3.54
C TYR A 395 -22.52 -9.86 -3.79
N TYR A 396 -23.54 -9.02 -3.60
CA TYR A 396 -23.40 -7.58 -3.58
C TYR A 396 -23.08 -7.10 -2.16
N ILE A 397 -22.10 -6.22 -2.02
CA ILE A 397 -21.68 -5.69 -0.72
C ILE A 397 -22.33 -4.33 -0.48
N ASN A 398 -23.08 -4.19 0.61
CA ASN A 398 -23.60 -2.90 1.03
C ASN A 398 -22.49 -2.06 1.68
N ARG A 399 -22.12 -0.95 1.03
CA ARG A 399 -21.01 -0.08 1.45
C ARG A 399 -21.28 0.66 2.76
N ASP A 400 -22.52 1.08 3.02
CA ASP A 400 -22.87 1.78 4.26
C ASP A 400 -22.61 0.89 5.49
N THR A 401 -22.97 -0.38 5.38
CA THR A 401 -22.77 -1.40 6.43
C THR A 401 -21.33 -1.90 6.52
N LEU A 402 -20.58 -1.82 5.41
CA LEU A 402 -19.16 -2.18 5.37
C LEU A 402 -18.32 -1.15 6.12
N PHE A 403 -18.65 0.14 5.96
CA PHE A 403 -17.88 1.26 6.54
C PHE A 403 -18.41 1.77 7.89
N CYS A 404 -19.43 1.13 8.48
CA CYS A 404 -20.01 1.52 9.78
C CYS A 404 -19.12 1.27 11.02
N TYR A 405 -17.87 0.84 10.82
CA TYR A 405 -16.88 0.54 11.87
C TYR A 405 -17.33 -0.49 12.93
N HIS A 406 -18.15 -1.47 12.54
CA HIS A 406 -18.45 -2.64 13.38
C HIS A 406 -17.33 -3.69 13.31
N ARG A 407 -17.09 -4.45 14.40
CA ARG A 407 -15.98 -5.43 14.49
C ARG A 407 -15.97 -6.46 13.34
N ALA A 408 -17.13 -7.01 13.00
CA ALA A 408 -17.23 -8.01 11.92
C ALA A 408 -17.08 -7.37 10.53
N SER A 409 -17.64 -6.18 10.31
CA SER A 409 -17.51 -5.43 9.05
C SER A 409 -16.06 -5.01 8.83
N GLU A 410 -15.36 -4.60 9.88
CA GLU A 410 -13.95 -4.23 9.84
C GLU A 410 -13.08 -5.45 9.50
N GLU A 411 -13.30 -6.62 10.12
CA GLU A 411 -12.57 -7.84 9.75
C GLU A 411 -12.82 -8.23 8.28
N PHE A 412 -14.05 -8.10 7.80
CA PHE A 412 -14.40 -8.35 6.40
C PHE A 412 -13.74 -7.33 5.44
N LEU A 413 -13.73 -6.05 5.80
CA LEU A 413 -13.06 -4.98 5.05
C LEU A 413 -11.54 -5.23 4.99
N GLN A 414 -10.92 -5.63 6.09
CA GLN A 414 -9.50 -5.98 6.13
C GLN A 414 -9.17 -7.12 5.16
N ARG A 415 -9.99 -8.18 5.11
CA ARG A 415 -9.81 -9.29 4.16
C ARG A 415 -9.99 -8.83 2.70
N LEU A 416 -10.99 -7.99 2.45
CA LEU A 416 -11.27 -7.43 1.12
C LEU A 416 -10.13 -6.54 0.62
N VAL A 417 -9.62 -5.63 1.46
CA VAL A 417 -8.50 -4.76 1.10
C VAL A 417 -7.20 -5.56 0.99
N ALA A 418 -6.96 -6.54 1.86
CA ALA A 418 -5.82 -7.44 1.75
C ALA A 418 -5.81 -8.17 0.40
N LEU A 419 -6.97 -8.60 -0.10
CA LEU A 419 -7.10 -9.21 -1.42
C LEU A 419 -6.79 -8.23 -2.56
N TYR A 420 -7.23 -6.97 -2.46
CA TYR A 420 -6.85 -5.92 -3.43
C TYR A 420 -5.35 -5.65 -3.41
N VAL A 421 -4.75 -5.57 -2.22
CA VAL A 421 -3.31 -5.39 -2.05
C VAL A 421 -2.52 -6.55 -2.63
N ALA A 422 -3.02 -7.78 -2.48
CA ALA A 422 -2.38 -8.98 -2.99
C ALA A 422 -2.49 -9.13 -4.53
N SER A 423 -3.59 -8.68 -5.14
CA SER A 423 -3.84 -8.89 -6.57
C SER A 423 -3.28 -7.78 -7.47
N HIS A 424 -3.26 -6.54 -6.99
CA HIS A 424 -2.84 -5.38 -7.80
C HIS A 424 -1.37 -5.03 -7.61
N TYR A 425 -0.76 -4.54 -8.71
CA TYR A 425 0.65 -4.14 -8.72
C TYR A 425 0.90 -2.90 -7.86
N LYS A 426 0.03 -1.88 -7.98
CA LYS A 426 0.12 -0.63 -7.23
C LYS A 426 -1.22 -0.30 -6.62
N ASN A 427 -1.21 -0.08 -5.31
CA ASN A 427 -2.36 0.39 -4.56
C ASN A 427 -1.99 1.66 -3.81
N THR A 428 -2.98 2.51 -3.59
CA THR A 428 -2.81 3.70 -2.77
C THR A 428 -3.91 3.72 -1.71
N PRO A 429 -3.66 4.20 -0.48
CA PRO A 429 -4.70 4.29 0.54
C PRO A 429 -5.89 5.16 0.13
N ASN A 430 -5.69 6.07 -0.82
CA ASN A 430 -6.78 6.89 -1.39
C ASN A 430 -7.82 6.03 -2.12
N ASP A 431 -7.46 4.82 -2.56
CA ASP A 431 -8.39 3.89 -3.19
C ASP A 431 -9.50 3.46 -2.22
N LEU A 432 -9.21 3.43 -0.91
CA LEU A 432 -10.20 3.11 0.13
C LEU A 432 -11.26 4.20 0.23
N GLN A 433 -10.84 5.47 0.17
CA GLN A 433 -11.74 6.62 0.15
C GLN A 433 -12.56 6.68 -1.14
N MET A 434 -11.95 6.35 -2.28
CA MET A 434 -12.68 6.23 -3.55
C MET A 434 -13.74 5.12 -3.48
N MET A 435 -13.40 3.97 -2.88
CA MET A 435 -14.31 2.85 -2.71
C MET A 435 -15.49 3.16 -1.78
N SER A 436 -15.25 3.97 -0.74
CA SER A 436 -16.27 4.32 0.26
C SER A 436 -17.20 5.44 -0.22
N ASP A 437 -16.64 6.53 -0.76
CA ASP A 437 -17.38 7.78 -0.90
C ASP A 437 -18.00 7.93 -2.29
N ALA A 438 -17.34 7.42 -3.33
CA ALA A 438 -17.77 7.68 -4.70
C ALA A 438 -19.06 6.92 -5.04
N PRO A 439 -20.17 7.60 -5.37
CA PRO A 439 -21.51 6.99 -5.44
C PRO A 439 -21.63 5.93 -6.54
N ALA A 440 -21.00 6.16 -7.70
CA ALA A 440 -21.05 5.27 -8.85
C ALA A 440 -20.34 3.92 -8.66
N HIS A 441 -19.61 3.72 -7.56
CA HIS A 441 -18.87 2.49 -7.33
C HIS A 441 -19.75 1.40 -6.70
N HIS A 442 -19.68 0.18 -7.24
CA HIS A 442 -20.31 -1.01 -6.67
C HIS A 442 -19.26 -2.09 -6.38
N LEU A 443 -19.48 -2.83 -5.31
CA LEU A 443 -18.59 -3.91 -4.87
C LEU A 443 -19.33 -5.23 -4.90
N PHE A 444 -18.69 -6.21 -5.53
CA PHE A 444 -19.17 -7.59 -5.58
C PHE A 444 -18.09 -8.53 -5.05
N CYS A 445 -18.48 -9.54 -4.28
CA CYS A 445 -17.57 -10.58 -3.80
C CYS A 445 -18.08 -11.97 -4.14
N LEU A 446 -17.18 -12.81 -4.65
CA LEU A 446 -17.41 -14.23 -4.84
C LEU A 446 -17.03 -14.96 -3.55
N LEU A 447 -17.99 -15.64 -2.95
CA LEU A 447 -17.80 -16.39 -1.72
C LEU A 447 -17.87 -17.89 -1.99
N GLY A 448 -17.12 -18.67 -1.20
CA GLY A 448 -17.33 -20.11 -1.15
C GLY A 448 -18.69 -20.48 -0.58
N PRO A 449 -19.12 -21.75 -0.69
CA PRO A 449 -20.40 -22.20 -0.17
C PRO A 449 -20.49 -21.94 1.33
N ILE A 450 -21.48 -21.15 1.72
CA ILE A 450 -21.67 -20.73 3.11
C ILE A 450 -22.39 -21.86 3.85
N ASN A 451 -21.72 -22.47 4.82
CA ASN A 451 -22.38 -23.39 5.74
C ASN A 451 -23.22 -22.58 6.73
N PRO A 452 -24.56 -22.76 6.77
CA PRO A 452 -25.44 -21.96 7.63
C PRO A 452 -25.15 -22.12 9.14
N ASN A 453 -24.45 -23.19 9.53
CA ASN A 453 -24.09 -23.48 10.91
C ASN A 453 -22.70 -22.94 11.34
N ALA A 454 -21.91 -22.41 10.41
CA ALA A 454 -20.58 -21.90 10.71
C ALA A 454 -20.65 -20.43 11.18
N LYS A 455 -20.16 -20.14 12.39
CA LYS A 455 -20.02 -18.78 12.93
C LYS A 455 -18.82 -18.02 12.37
N THR A 456 -18.08 -18.61 11.44
CA THR A 456 -16.89 -18.01 10.83
C THR A 456 -17.28 -17.14 9.63
N LEU A 457 -16.69 -15.95 9.52
CA LEU A 457 -16.86 -15.09 8.34
C LEU A 457 -16.48 -15.87 7.07
N PRO A 458 -17.30 -15.80 6.02
CA PRO A 458 -17.02 -16.48 4.75
C PRO A 458 -15.73 -15.93 4.16
N GLU A 459 -15.01 -16.81 3.47
CA GLU A 459 -13.78 -16.43 2.80
C GLU A 459 -14.08 -15.79 1.44
N ILE A 460 -13.32 -14.74 1.14
CA ILE A 460 -13.48 -13.96 -0.07
C ILE A 460 -12.51 -14.50 -1.13
N LEU A 461 -13.05 -15.15 -2.17
CA LEU A 461 -12.25 -15.75 -3.24
C LEU A 461 -11.89 -14.73 -4.31
N VAL A 462 -12.88 -13.92 -4.71
CA VAL A 462 -12.74 -12.88 -5.73
C VAL A 462 -13.50 -11.64 -5.30
N VAL A 463 -12.95 -10.45 -5.54
CA VAL A 463 -13.67 -9.18 -5.40
C VAL A 463 -13.62 -8.43 -6.72
N ILE A 464 -14.77 -7.89 -7.12
CA ILE A 464 -14.92 -7.05 -8.31
C ILE A 464 -15.39 -5.66 -7.87
N GLN A 465 -14.67 -4.64 -8.30
CA GLN A 465 -15.08 -3.24 -8.19
C GLN A 465 -15.56 -2.76 -9.55
N VAL A 466 -16.82 -2.32 -9.59
CA VAL A 466 -17.46 -1.74 -10.77
C VAL A 466 -17.68 -0.24 -10.52
N CYS A 467 -17.62 0.57 -11.56
CA CYS A 467 -17.97 1.99 -11.56
C CYS A 467 -18.97 2.22 -12.68
N LEU A 468 -20.15 2.75 -12.36
CA LEU A 468 -21.12 3.18 -13.37
C LEU A 468 -20.62 4.47 -14.03
N GLU A 469 -20.61 4.51 -15.35
CA GLU A 469 -20.13 5.64 -16.15
C GLU A 469 -21.11 5.92 -17.29
N GLY A 470 -21.32 7.20 -17.61
CA GLY A 470 -22.17 7.60 -18.74
C GLY A 470 -23.32 8.51 -18.34
N GLU A 471 -24.38 8.48 -19.14
CA GLU A 471 -25.54 9.39 -19.06
C GLU A 471 -25.14 10.88 -19.14
N ILE A 472 -24.05 11.18 -19.86
CA ILE A 472 -23.53 12.55 -20.00
C ILE A 472 -24.41 13.31 -21.00
N SER A 473 -24.74 14.56 -20.67
CA SER A 473 -25.59 15.37 -21.56
C SER A 473 -24.82 15.82 -22.81
N ARG A 474 -25.50 15.82 -23.97
CA ARG A 474 -24.89 16.21 -25.24
C ARG A 474 -24.27 17.61 -25.21
N ASN A 475 -24.88 18.54 -24.48
CA ASN A 475 -24.39 19.90 -24.35
C ASN A 475 -23.05 19.93 -23.60
N SER A 476 -22.95 19.20 -22.49
CA SER A 476 -21.72 19.05 -21.70
C SER A 476 -20.59 18.43 -22.54
N VAL A 477 -20.90 17.44 -23.38
CA VAL A 477 -19.94 16.78 -24.28
C VAL A 477 -19.39 17.76 -25.32
N VAL A 478 -20.27 18.50 -26.02
CA VAL A 478 -19.87 19.47 -27.07
C VAL A 478 -19.07 20.63 -26.47
N GLU A 479 -19.47 21.14 -25.30
CA GLU A 479 -18.74 22.20 -24.60
C GLU A 479 -17.34 21.71 -24.18
N SER A 480 -17.25 20.50 -23.63
CA SER A 480 -15.98 19.91 -23.19
C SER A 480 -15.03 19.63 -24.35
N PHE A 481 -15.54 19.17 -25.51
CA PHE A 481 -14.74 19.03 -26.72
C PHE A 481 -14.23 20.37 -27.23
N SER A 482 -15.07 21.41 -27.22
CA SER A 482 -14.65 22.75 -27.66
C SER A 482 -13.58 23.38 -26.77
N ARG A 483 -13.58 23.05 -25.46
CA ARG A 483 -12.63 23.58 -24.47
C ARG A 483 -11.41 22.68 -24.24
N GLY A 484 -11.40 21.47 -24.79
CA GLY A 484 -10.35 20.48 -24.57
C GLY A 484 -10.16 20.08 -23.10
N LYS A 485 -11.16 20.32 -22.24
CA LYS A 485 -11.09 19.97 -20.81
C LYS A 485 -11.66 18.57 -20.61
N ARG A 486 -10.87 17.69 -20.01
CA ARG A 486 -11.34 16.41 -19.49
C ARG A 486 -11.96 16.66 -18.11
N ALA A 487 -13.23 16.34 -17.94
CA ALA A 487 -13.81 16.26 -16.61
C ALA A 487 -13.15 15.10 -15.83
N SER A 488 -13.05 15.22 -14.51
CA SER A 488 -12.63 14.13 -13.64
C SER A 488 -13.78 13.14 -13.48
N GLY A 489 -13.57 11.87 -13.83
CA GLY A 489 -14.63 10.85 -13.89
C GLY A 489 -14.82 10.31 -15.31
N ASP A 490 -15.69 9.32 -15.48
CA ASP A 490 -16.17 8.80 -16.78
C ASP A 490 -15.06 8.53 -17.83
N LEU A 491 -14.09 7.70 -17.46
CA LEU A 491 -12.89 7.51 -18.27
C LEU A 491 -13.19 6.97 -19.67
N ILE A 492 -14.09 5.97 -19.77
CA ILE A 492 -14.39 5.32 -21.04
C ILE A 492 -15.18 6.25 -21.98
N PRO A 493 -16.30 6.87 -21.53
CA PRO A 493 -17.03 7.88 -22.30
C PRO A 493 -16.12 8.97 -22.88
N TRP A 494 -15.26 9.57 -22.06
CA TRP A 494 -14.39 10.65 -22.49
C TRP A 494 -13.30 10.19 -23.45
N THR A 495 -12.72 9.01 -23.24
CA THR A 495 -11.64 8.50 -24.09
C THR A 495 -12.18 8.14 -25.48
N ILE A 496 -13.31 7.43 -25.55
CA ILE A 496 -13.93 7.04 -26.83
C ILE A 496 -14.49 8.27 -27.54
N GLY A 497 -15.21 9.13 -26.83
CA GLY A 497 -15.72 10.38 -27.37
C GLY A 497 -14.60 11.26 -27.95
N GLN A 498 -13.45 11.35 -27.27
CA GLN A 498 -12.33 12.15 -27.77
C GLN A 498 -11.60 11.51 -28.98
N GLN A 499 -11.41 10.20 -28.96
CA GLN A 499 -10.67 9.50 -30.03
C GLN A 499 -11.49 9.37 -31.32
N TYR A 500 -12.78 9.04 -31.18
CA TYR A 500 -13.68 8.80 -32.32
C TYR A 500 -14.54 10.02 -32.67
N GLN A 501 -14.49 11.09 -31.86
CA GLN A 501 -15.30 12.31 -32.01
C GLN A 501 -16.81 12.04 -32.08
N ASP A 502 -17.25 10.97 -31.40
CA ASP A 502 -18.65 10.56 -31.36
C ASP A 502 -19.33 11.13 -30.10
N PRO A 503 -20.32 12.04 -30.25
CA PRO A 503 -21.07 12.60 -29.13
C PRO A 503 -22.16 11.66 -28.60
N ASP A 504 -22.50 10.59 -29.31
CA ASP A 504 -23.58 9.67 -28.90
C ASP A 504 -23.07 8.62 -27.92
N PHE A 505 -21.80 8.21 -28.00
CA PHE A 505 -21.24 7.21 -27.08
C PHE A 505 -21.25 7.65 -25.61
N PRO A 506 -20.85 8.89 -25.23
CA PRO A 506 -20.88 9.33 -23.83
C PRO A 506 -22.28 9.40 -23.21
N ARG A 507 -23.33 9.35 -24.04
CA ARG A 507 -24.73 9.33 -23.59
C ARG A 507 -25.17 7.95 -23.10
N LEU A 508 -24.54 6.88 -23.61
CA LEU A 508 -24.84 5.51 -23.21
C LEU A 508 -24.49 5.31 -21.74
N CYS A 509 -25.26 4.46 -21.05
CA CYS A 509 -24.95 4.06 -19.69
C CYS A 509 -24.11 2.79 -19.73
N GLY A 510 -22.99 2.76 -19.02
CA GLY A 510 -22.14 1.59 -18.97
C GLY A 510 -21.48 1.39 -17.62
N ALA A 511 -20.89 0.21 -17.46
CA ALA A 511 -20.15 -0.13 -16.26
C ALA A 511 -18.68 -0.36 -16.61
N ARG A 512 -17.80 0.33 -15.91
CA ARG A 512 -16.36 0.05 -15.93
C ARG A 512 -15.99 -0.86 -14.79
N ILE A 513 -15.41 -2.02 -15.10
CA ILE A 513 -14.72 -2.84 -14.11
C ILE A 513 -13.38 -2.15 -13.82
N VAL A 514 -13.31 -1.50 -12.64
CA VAL A 514 -12.12 -0.78 -12.20
C VAL A 514 -11.06 -1.76 -11.71
N ARG A 515 -11.48 -2.78 -10.94
CA ARG A 515 -10.59 -3.77 -10.33
C ARG A 515 -11.24 -5.14 -10.28
N ILE A 516 -10.43 -6.16 -10.54
CA ILE A 516 -10.74 -7.56 -10.27
C ILE A 516 -9.59 -8.16 -9.47
N ALA A 517 -9.90 -8.59 -8.25
CA ALA A 517 -8.95 -9.13 -7.31
C ALA A 517 -9.25 -10.61 -7.11
N THR A 518 -8.32 -11.47 -7.53
CA THR A 518 -8.37 -12.91 -7.26
C THR A 518 -7.31 -13.26 -6.25
N HIS A 519 -7.64 -14.16 -5.33
CA HIS A 519 -6.69 -14.66 -4.35
C HIS A 519 -5.45 -15.26 -5.05
N PRO A 520 -4.21 -14.87 -4.66
CA PRO A 520 -2.99 -15.32 -5.33
C PRO A 520 -2.87 -16.84 -5.46
N ASP A 521 -3.25 -17.58 -4.41
CA ASP A 521 -3.17 -19.04 -4.39
C ASP A 521 -4.24 -19.73 -5.28
N TYR A 522 -5.33 -19.02 -5.62
CA TYR A 522 -6.42 -19.54 -6.45
C TYR A 522 -6.33 -19.05 -7.92
N GLN A 523 -5.21 -18.42 -8.28
CA GLN A 523 -4.95 -18.00 -9.66
C GLN A 523 -4.83 -19.22 -10.57
N GLY A 524 -5.58 -19.21 -11.68
CA GLY A 524 -5.57 -20.31 -12.66
C GLY A 524 -6.67 -21.37 -12.47
N MET A 525 -7.49 -21.28 -11.42
CA MET A 525 -8.63 -22.20 -11.19
C MET A 525 -9.95 -21.75 -11.81
N GLY A 526 -10.02 -20.53 -12.38
CA GLY A 526 -11.19 -20.04 -13.11
C GLY A 526 -12.22 -19.23 -12.30
N TYR A 527 -12.00 -18.98 -11.00
CA TYR A 527 -12.93 -18.18 -10.18
C TYR A 527 -13.17 -16.76 -10.72
N GLY A 528 -12.14 -16.12 -11.27
CA GLY A 528 -12.30 -14.79 -11.89
C GLY A 528 -13.22 -14.81 -13.11
N ALA A 529 -13.16 -15.85 -13.94
CA ALA A 529 -14.05 -16.00 -15.09
C ALA A 529 -15.49 -16.27 -14.64
N LYS A 530 -15.68 -17.14 -13.64
CA LYS A 530 -17.01 -17.39 -13.04
C LYS A 530 -17.64 -16.11 -12.50
N ALA A 531 -16.88 -15.31 -11.75
CA ALA A 531 -17.38 -14.06 -11.19
C ALA A 531 -17.80 -13.05 -12.27
N LEU A 532 -17.07 -12.97 -13.39
CA LEU A 532 -17.45 -12.14 -14.54
C LEU A 532 -18.71 -12.67 -15.24
N ASN A 533 -18.85 -13.98 -15.40
CA ASN A 533 -20.05 -14.57 -16.01
C ASN A 533 -21.30 -14.26 -15.18
N LEU A 534 -21.23 -14.45 -13.85
CA LEU A 534 -22.33 -14.13 -12.94
C LEU A 534 -22.68 -12.64 -12.95
N LEU A 535 -21.67 -11.78 -13.04
CA LEU A 535 -21.87 -10.33 -13.14
C LEU A 535 -22.53 -9.93 -14.47
N LYS A 536 -22.15 -10.57 -15.58
CA LYS A 536 -22.78 -10.37 -16.89
C LYS A 536 -24.23 -10.84 -16.87
N ASP A 537 -24.50 -12.04 -16.35
CA ASP A 537 -25.86 -12.57 -16.23
C ASP A 537 -26.75 -11.70 -15.32
N TYR A 538 -26.17 -11.07 -14.30
CA TYR A 538 -26.84 -10.08 -13.45
C TYR A 538 -27.27 -8.84 -14.26
N TYR A 539 -26.35 -8.18 -14.97
CA TYR A 539 -26.69 -6.98 -15.75
C TYR A 539 -27.50 -7.26 -17.03
N GLU A 540 -27.49 -8.49 -17.54
CA GLU A 540 -28.37 -8.94 -18.65
C GLU A 540 -29.79 -9.31 -18.16
N PHE A 541 -30.14 -9.08 -16.89
CA PHE A 541 -31.44 -9.38 -16.29
C PHE A 541 -31.85 -10.87 -16.32
N LYS A 542 -30.88 -11.80 -16.38
CA LYS A 542 -31.18 -13.25 -16.35
C LYS A 542 -31.47 -13.79 -14.94
N MET A 543 -31.00 -13.08 -13.92
CA MET A 543 -31.05 -13.48 -12.51
C MET A 543 -32.16 -12.78 -11.71
N THR A 544 -33.12 -12.12 -12.37
CA THR A 544 -34.26 -11.49 -11.67
C THR A 544 -35.37 -12.51 -11.42
N ASN A 545 -35.76 -12.70 -10.16
CA ASN A 545 -36.93 -13.49 -9.81
C ASN A 545 -38.19 -12.87 -10.43
N LEU A 546 -39.02 -13.69 -11.09
CA LEU A 546 -40.31 -13.28 -11.64
C LEU A 546 -41.42 -13.18 -10.57
N ASP A 547 -41.15 -13.64 -9.34
CA ASP A 547 -42.17 -13.87 -8.30
C ASP A 547 -42.21 -12.84 -7.16
N GLU A 548 -41.37 -11.80 -7.17
CA GLU A 548 -41.41 -10.76 -6.12
C GLU A 548 -41.94 -9.43 -6.67
N GLU A 549 -43.23 -9.18 -6.42
CA GLU A 549 -43.80 -7.84 -6.43
C GLU A 549 -42.98 -6.94 -5.48
N GLN A 550 -42.05 -6.17 -6.06
CA GLN A 550 -41.46 -4.93 -5.54
C GLN A 550 -41.60 -4.70 -4.03
N ALA A 551 -40.95 -5.52 -3.21
CA ALA A 551 -40.41 -5.04 -1.95
C ALA A 551 -39.15 -4.24 -2.29
N ILE A 552 -39.33 -3.03 -2.80
CA ILE A 552 -38.28 -2.01 -2.71
C ILE A 552 -38.07 -1.89 -1.21
N VAL A 553 -37.04 -2.55 -0.67
CA VAL A 553 -36.51 -2.21 0.64
C VAL A 553 -36.12 -0.76 0.46
N SER A 554 -36.99 0.15 0.91
CA SER A 554 -36.71 1.56 0.94
C SER A 554 -35.42 1.71 1.71
N GLU A 555 -34.32 1.96 1.00
CA GLU A 555 -33.04 2.40 1.56
C GLU A 555 -33.17 3.81 2.15
N GLU A 556 -34.32 4.14 2.76
CA GLU A 556 -34.44 5.28 3.64
C GLU A 556 -33.76 4.87 4.95
N ILE A 557 -32.44 5.07 4.95
CA ILE A 557 -31.68 5.15 6.19
C ILE A 557 -32.36 6.25 7.00
N GLU A 558 -32.93 5.90 8.15
CA GLU A 558 -33.34 6.91 9.14
C GLU A 558 -32.07 7.68 9.52
N ASN A 559 -31.85 8.82 8.86
CA ASN A 559 -30.90 9.81 9.33
C ASN A 559 -31.37 10.18 10.72
N VAL A 560 -30.50 9.92 11.72
CA VAL A 560 -30.75 10.30 13.11
C VAL A 560 -31.22 11.74 13.11
N THR A 561 -32.43 11.97 13.61
CA THR A 561 -33.01 13.30 13.76
C THR A 561 -31.97 14.24 14.39
N GLU A 562 -31.80 15.42 13.79
CA GLU A 562 -30.97 16.50 14.29
C GLU A 562 -31.55 17.03 15.62
N GLU A 563 -31.44 16.24 16.68
CA GLU A 563 -31.52 16.80 18.02
C GLU A 563 -30.20 17.57 18.22
N GLU A 564 -30.30 18.89 18.33
CA GLU A 564 -29.22 19.83 18.64
C GLU A 564 -28.66 19.54 20.05
N VAL A 565 -27.97 18.42 20.21
CA VAL A 565 -27.22 18.08 21.42
C VAL A 565 -25.87 18.79 21.33
N GLY A 566 -25.52 19.57 22.35
CA GLY A 566 -24.25 20.29 22.39
C GLY A 566 -23.04 19.35 22.45
N LEU A 567 -21.88 19.82 21.97
CA LEU A 567 -20.62 19.05 21.87
C LEU A 567 -20.21 18.29 23.15
N LEU A 568 -20.61 18.80 24.33
CA LEU A 568 -20.28 18.25 25.65
C LEU A 568 -21.17 17.08 26.09
N GLU A 569 -22.27 16.80 25.38
CA GLU A 569 -23.22 15.71 25.69
C GLU A 569 -23.33 14.68 24.56
N GLU A 570 -22.66 14.93 23.43
CA GLU A 570 -22.77 14.11 22.23
C GLU A 570 -21.98 12.80 22.34
N CYS A 571 -22.70 11.68 22.40
CA CYS A 571 -22.15 10.32 22.27
C CYS A 571 -22.32 9.83 20.83
N ILE A 572 -21.20 9.56 20.16
CA ILE A 572 -21.20 8.98 18.82
C ILE A 572 -21.51 7.47 18.91
N GLU A 573 -22.62 7.04 18.33
CA GLU A 573 -22.97 5.63 18.15
C GLU A 573 -23.04 5.28 16.65
N PRO A 574 -22.72 4.03 16.26
CA PRO A 574 -23.01 3.55 14.91
C PRO A 574 -24.50 3.68 14.58
N ARG A 575 -24.83 3.89 13.29
CA ARG A 575 -26.22 4.00 12.83
C ARG A 575 -27.06 2.79 13.30
N LYS A 576 -28.25 3.07 13.82
CA LYS A 576 -29.26 2.06 14.18
C LYS A 576 -29.93 1.54 12.91
N SER A 577 -30.43 0.29 12.92
CA SER A 577 -31.12 -0.40 11.80
C SER A 577 -30.35 -0.46 10.46
N LEU A 578 -29.12 -0.97 10.48
CA LEU A 578 -28.34 -1.20 9.25
C LEU A 578 -28.88 -2.37 8.40
N PRO A 579 -28.90 -2.25 7.05
CA PRO A 579 -29.18 -3.37 6.17
C PRO A 579 -28.13 -4.49 6.31
N PRO A 580 -28.38 -5.69 5.77
CA PRO A 580 -27.39 -6.76 5.80
C PRO A 580 -26.15 -6.40 4.96
N LEU A 581 -24.97 -6.84 5.43
CA LEU A 581 -23.69 -6.59 4.78
C LEU A 581 -23.60 -7.19 3.37
N LEU A 582 -24.17 -8.38 3.21
CA LEU A 582 -24.16 -9.14 1.98
C LEU A 582 -25.60 -9.30 1.50
N LEU A 583 -25.85 -8.86 0.27
CA LEU A 583 -27.10 -9.06 -0.44
C LEU A 583 -26.87 -10.09 -1.54
N LYS A 584 -27.82 -10.99 -1.72
CA LYS A 584 -27.81 -11.89 -2.89
C LYS A 584 -28.13 -11.07 -4.14
N LEU A 585 -27.57 -11.46 -5.28
CA LEU A 585 -27.85 -10.77 -6.55
C LEU A 585 -29.34 -10.73 -6.91
N HIS A 586 -30.10 -11.74 -6.52
CA HIS A 586 -31.55 -11.80 -6.78
C HIS A 586 -32.35 -10.76 -5.97
N GLU A 587 -31.81 -10.27 -4.84
CA GLU A 587 -32.50 -9.35 -3.92
C GLU A 587 -32.39 -7.89 -4.39
N ARG A 588 -31.45 -7.56 -5.29
CA ARG A 588 -31.21 -6.20 -5.78
C ARG A 588 -31.44 -6.11 -7.29
N PRO A 589 -32.37 -5.27 -7.77
CA PRO A 589 -32.52 -5.05 -9.21
C PRO A 589 -31.27 -4.33 -9.78
N PRO A 590 -30.71 -4.79 -10.92
CA PRO A 590 -29.58 -4.14 -11.58
C PRO A 590 -29.98 -2.86 -12.33
N GLU A 591 -29.05 -1.93 -12.47
CA GLU A 591 -29.18 -0.79 -13.39
C GLU A 591 -29.16 -1.24 -14.86
N LYS A 592 -29.81 -0.49 -15.75
CA LYS A 592 -29.76 -0.76 -17.19
C LYS A 592 -28.41 -0.32 -17.75
N LEU A 593 -27.66 -1.25 -18.32
CA LEU A 593 -26.36 -1.00 -18.93
C LEU A 593 -26.34 -1.34 -20.41
N ASP A 594 -25.71 -0.48 -21.20
CA ASP A 594 -25.48 -0.68 -22.63
C ASP A 594 -24.14 -1.37 -22.91
N TYR A 595 -23.12 -1.10 -22.08
CA TYR A 595 -21.79 -1.68 -22.23
C TYR A 595 -21.11 -1.98 -20.89
N ILE A 596 -20.20 -2.96 -20.92
CA ILE A 596 -19.27 -3.22 -19.83
C ILE A 596 -17.85 -3.08 -20.38
N GLY A 597 -17.04 -2.24 -19.74
CA GLY A 597 -15.68 -1.95 -20.15
C GLY A 597 -14.65 -2.24 -19.08
N VAL A 598 -13.40 -2.44 -19.50
CA VAL A 598 -12.25 -2.70 -18.61
C VAL A 598 -11.10 -1.76 -18.97
N SER A 599 -10.35 -1.34 -17.98
CA SER A 599 -9.13 -0.54 -18.17
C SER A 599 -8.01 -1.13 -17.35
N TYR A 600 -6.94 -1.61 -17.99
CA TYR A 600 -5.82 -2.26 -17.33
C TYR A 600 -4.50 -2.03 -18.07
N GLY A 601 -3.38 -2.15 -17.36
CA GLY A 601 -2.05 -2.14 -17.97
C GLY A 601 -1.83 -3.43 -18.77
N LEU A 602 -1.56 -3.30 -20.07
CA LEU A 602 -1.44 -4.44 -20.98
C LEU A 602 -0.30 -5.38 -20.56
N THR A 603 -0.66 -6.61 -20.21
CA THR A 603 0.28 -7.72 -19.97
C THR A 603 -0.26 -8.99 -20.61
N GLU A 604 0.61 -9.89 -21.03
CA GLU A 604 0.19 -11.14 -21.68
C GLU A 604 -0.80 -11.98 -20.83
N PRO A 605 -0.60 -12.17 -19.51
CA PRO A 605 -1.54 -12.94 -18.70
C PRO A 605 -2.92 -12.29 -18.60
N LEU A 606 -2.98 -10.96 -18.45
CA LEU A 606 -4.25 -10.22 -18.37
C LEU A 606 -4.96 -10.20 -19.72
N LEU A 607 -4.22 -10.06 -20.83
CA LEU A 607 -4.80 -10.12 -22.17
C LEU A 607 -5.42 -11.51 -22.42
N LYS A 608 -4.71 -12.59 -22.07
CA LYS A 608 -5.26 -13.96 -22.16
C LYS A 608 -6.46 -14.17 -21.25
N PHE A 609 -6.48 -13.54 -20.07
CA PHE A 609 -7.64 -13.58 -19.17
C PHE A 609 -8.86 -12.95 -19.84
N TRP A 610 -8.75 -11.70 -20.31
CA TRP A 610 -9.86 -11.01 -20.95
C TRP A 610 -10.28 -11.60 -22.30
N PHE A 611 -9.37 -12.26 -23.03
CA PHE A 611 -9.75 -12.99 -24.25
C PHE A 611 -10.55 -14.26 -23.96
N LYS A 612 -10.36 -14.87 -22.78
CA LYS A 612 -11.11 -16.06 -22.34
C LYS A 612 -12.40 -15.72 -21.61
N SER A 613 -12.42 -14.57 -20.95
CA SER A 613 -13.61 -14.02 -20.31
C SER A 613 -14.60 -13.52 -21.37
N PRO A 614 -15.92 -13.64 -21.14
CA PRO A 614 -16.96 -13.30 -22.13
C PRO A 614 -17.36 -11.82 -22.15
#